data_AF-A0A7C3KLH7-F1
#
_entry.id   AF-A0A7C3KLH7-F1
#
_cell.length_a   1.000
_cell.length_b   1.000
_cell.length_c   1.000
_cell.angle_alpha   90.00
_cell.angle_beta   90.00
_cell.angle_gamma   90.00
#
_symmetry.space_group_name_H-M   'P 1'
#
loop_
_entity.id
_entity.type
_entity.pdbx_description
1 polymer ?
#
loop_
_entity_poly.entity_id
_entity_poly.type
_entity_poly.pdbx_seq_one_letter_code
_entity_poly.pdbx_strand_id
1 'polypeptide(L)' 'MEIHTCPKCNAPMDEGYMSWSGSSSSGYVSKKQTGMLRRVTNITLARACPNCGYVEMYLDPKELKQRIS' A
#
# COMPACT_ATOMS: atom_id res chain seq x y z
N MET A 1 12.92 15.49 -9.68
CA MET A 1 11.77 14.67 -9.27
C MET A 1 11.75 13.47 -10.19
N GLU A 2 11.88 12.27 -9.65
CA GLU A 2 11.67 11.05 -10.44
C GLU A 2 10.20 10.96 -10.81
N ILE A 3 9.89 10.82 -12.11
CA ILE A 3 8.51 10.69 -12.58
C ILE A 3 8.10 9.22 -12.40
N HIS A 4 7.24 8.96 -11.42
CA HIS A 4 6.64 7.65 -11.25
C HIS A 4 5.50 7.47 -12.27
N THR A 5 5.67 6.53 -13.19
CA THR A 5 4.69 6.20 -14.22
C THR A 5 3.81 5.03 -13.82
N CYS A 6 2.53 5.10 -14.17
CA CYS A 6 1.55 4.05 -13.91
C CYS A 6 1.91 2.76 -14.65
N PRO A 7 2.01 1.60 -13.97
CA PRO A 7 2.36 0.32 -14.61
C PRO A 7 1.24 -0.23 -15.51
N LYS A 8 0.06 0.40 -15.54
CA LYS A 8 -1.08 -0.01 -16.37
C LYS A 8 -1.22 0.79 -17.66
N CYS A 9 -0.90 2.09 -17.65
CA CYS A 9 -1.11 2.97 -18.80
C CYS A 9 0.05 3.94 -19.07
N ASN A 10 1.16 3.84 -18.33
CA ASN A 10 2.36 4.68 -18.43
C ASN A 10 2.15 6.20 -18.17
N ALA A 11 0.95 6.64 -17.81
CA ALA A 11 0.69 8.02 -17.42
C ALA A 11 1.39 8.36 -16.08
N PRO A 12 1.77 9.62 -15.84
CA PRO A 12 2.29 10.06 -14.53
C PRO A 12 1.32 9.73 -13.40
N MET A 13 1.86 9.37 -12.24
CA MET A 13 1.09 9.14 -11.02
C MET A 13 1.21 10.32 -10.06
N ASP A 14 0.11 10.59 -9.35
CA ASP A 14 0.04 11.54 -8.26
C ASP A 14 0.43 10.87 -6.95
N GLU A 15 1.24 11.54 -6.13
CA GLU A 15 1.70 11.02 -4.84
C GLU A 15 0.84 11.57 -3.70
N GLY A 16 0.47 10.68 -2.78
CA GLY A 16 -0.29 11.05 -1.60
C GLY A 16 -0.21 10.01 -0.49
N TYR A 17 -1.16 10.08 0.43
CA TYR A 17 -1.28 9.14 1.53
C TYR A 17 -2.72 8.61 1.60
N MET A 18 -2.89 7.43 2.19
CA MET A 18 -4.23 6.93 2.49
C MET A 18 -4.78 7.68 3.71
N SER A 19 -5.83 8.47 3.52
CA SER A 19 -6.57 9.08 4.62
C SER A 19 -7.67 8.13 5.10
N TRP A 20 -7.81 8.01 6.42
CA TRP A 20 -8.76 7.09 7.03
C TRP A 20 -9.84 7.87 7.77
N SER A 21 -11.09 7.70 7.37
CA SER A 21 -12.27 8.16 8.12
C SER A 21 -12.94 6.96 8.78
N GLY A 22 -12.46 6.51 9.94
CA GLY A 22 -13.09 5.41 10.70
C GLY A 22 -12.16 4.67 11.67
N SER A 23 -12.73 3.75 12.44
CA SER A 23 -12.06 3.01 13.54
C SER A 23 -11.21 1.82 13.09
N SER A 24 -11.17 1.51 11.80
CA SER A 24 -10.51 0.32 11.25
C SER A 24 -9.19 0.70 10.60
N SER A 25 -8.07 0.26 11.17
CA SER A 25 -6.75 0.40 10.56
C SER A 25 -6.75 -0.29 9.20
N SER A 26 -6.67 0.47 8.11
CA SER A 26 -6.57 -0.16 6.80
C SER A 26 -5.11 -0.37 6.45
N GLY A 27 -4.82 -1.59 6.06
CA GLY A 27 -3.46 -2.07 5.89
C GLY A 27 -3.48 -3.48 5.35
N TYR A 28 -2.29 -4.00 5.10
CA TYR A 28 -2.12 -5.27 4.41
C TYR A 28 -1.97 -6.43 5.40
N VAL A 29 -2.75 -7.49 5.17
CA VAL A 29 -2.62 -8.77 5.86
C VAL A 29 -2.19 -9.81 4.84
N SER A 30 -0.97 -10.35 5.02
CA SER A 30 -0.45 -11.36 4.11
C SER A 30 -1.14 -12.71 4.32
N LYS A 31 -1.38 -13.45 3.23
CA LYS A 31 -1.81 -14.85 3.30
C LYS A 31 -0.72 -15.79 3.86
N LYS A 32 0.53 -15.33 3.91
CA LYS A 32 1.67 -16.06 4.47
C LYS A 32 1.81 -15.93 5.99
N GLN A 33 0.98 -15.13 6.66
CA GLN A 33 1.00 -15.05 8.11
C GLN A 33 0.48 -16.37 8.70
N THR A 34 1.34 -17.10 9.42
CA THR A 34 1.00 -18.36 10.09
C THR A 34 0.75 -18.08 11.57
N GLY A 35 -0.48 -18.25 12.06
CA GLY A 35 -0.83 -18.04 13.46
C GLY A 35 -2.28 -17.60 13.67
N MET A 36 -2.74 -17.65 14.92
CA MET A 36 -4.12 -17.30 15.30
C MET A 36 -4.38 -15.77 15.25
N LEU A 37 -3.34 -14.95 15.44
CA LEU A 37 -3.40 -13.49 15.36
C LEU A 37 -2.74 -12.99 14.08
N ARG A 38 -3.55 -12.44 13.17
CA ARG A 38 -3.08 -11.73 11.98
C ARG A 38 -2.78 -10.27 12.33
N ARG A 39 -1.61 -9.77 11.90
CA ARG A 39 -1.16 -8.40 12.16
C ARG A 39 -1.22 -7.56 10.89
N VAL A 40 -1.86 -6.39 10.96
CA VAL A 40 -2.10 -5.48 9.84
C VAL A 40 -0.89 -4.59 9.57
N THR A 41 -0.24 -4.74 8.41
CA THR A 41 0.92 -3.90 8.00
C THR A 41 0.43 -2.57 7.48
N ASN A 42 0.90 -1.49 8.10
CA ASN A 42 0.40 -0.15 7.76
C ASN A 42 0.87 0.28 6.37
N ILE A 43 -0.03 0.97 5.66
CA ILE A 43 0.26 1.62 4.38
C ILE A 43 0.57 3.08 4.68
N THR A 44 1.79 3.52 4.37
CA THR A 44 2.27 4.87 4.74
C THR A 44 2.35 5.84 3.55
N LEU A 45 2.41 5.32 2.34
CA LEU A 45 2.49 6.08 1.09
C LEU A 45 1.61 5.42 0.04
N ALA A 46 0.97 6.23 -0.79
CA ALA A 46 0.21 5.75 -1.93
C ALA A 46 0.46 6.64 -3.15
N ARG A 47 0.28 6.07 -4.33
CA ARG A 47 0.28 6.80 -5.60
C ARG A 47 -0.96 6.44 -6.38
N ALA A 48 -1.64 7.43 -6.93
CA ALA A 48 -2.85 7.24 -7.72
C ALA A 48 -2.60 7.68 -9.17
N CYS A 49 -3.00 6.87 -10.13
CA CYS A 49 -2.99 7.25 -11.53
C CYS A 49 -4.30 8.00 -11.84
N PRO A 50 -4.25 9.31 -12.15
CA PRO A 50 -5.46 10.07 -12.48
C PRO A 50 -6.08 9.65 -13.82
N ASN A 51 -5.31 9.00 -14.69
CA ASN A 51 -5.77 8.58 -16.01
C ASN A 51 -6.60 7.29 -15.98
N CYS A 52 -6.19 6.27 -15.21
CA CYS A 52 -6.82 4.96 -15.22
C CYS A 52 -7.29 4.44 -13.85
N GLY A 53 -7.14 5.24 -12.79
CA GLY A 53 -7.55 4.87 -11.43
C GLY A 53 -6.72 3.79 -10.75
N TYR A 54 -5.59 3.37 -11.35
CA TYR A 54 -4.68 2.44 -10.69
C TYR A 54 -4.05 3.09 -9.46
N VAL A 55 -4.08 2.39 -8.32
CA VAL A 55 -3.47 2.85 -7.07
C VAL A 55 -2.35 1.89 -6.69
N GLU A 56 -1.17 2.45 -6.43
CA GLU A 56 -0.04 1.75 -5.86
C GLU A 56 0.07 2.13 -4.38
N MET A 57 0.24 1.13 -3.50
CA MET A 57 0.31 1.33 -2.06
C MET A 57 1.61 0.73 -1.53
N TYR A 58 2.28 1.47 -0.66
CA TYR A 58 3.57 1.11 -0.11
C TYR A 58 3.43 0.66 1.35
N LEU A 59 4.00 -0.50 1.65
CA LEU A 59 4.12 -1.05 3.00
C LEU A 59 5.56 -0.84 3.49
N ASP A 60 5.75 -0.70 4.79
CA ASP A 60 7.10 -0.81 5.36
C ASP A 60 7.61 -2.25 5.16
N PRO A 61 8.70 -2.46 4.40
CA PRO A 61 9.21 -3.79 4.11
C PRO A 61 9.81 -4.48 5.34
N LYS A 62 10.29 -3.73 6.35
CA LYS A 62 10.77 -4.28 7.62
C LYS A 62 9.58 -4.79 8.44
N GLU A 63 8.52 -3.99 8.57
CA GLU A 63 7.28 -4.38 9.26
C GLU A 63 6.64 -5.60 8.58
N LEU A 64 6.57 -5.61 7.25
CA LEU A 64 6.03 -6.73 6.49
C LEU A 64 6.83 -8.02 6.73
N LYS A 65 8.16 -7.96 6.64
CA LYS A 65 9.06 -9.13 6.83
C LYS A 65 8.95 -9.73 8.22
N GLN A 66 8.72 -8.93 9.26
CA GLN A 66 8.51 -9.44 10.63
C GLN A 66 7.21 -10.23 10.79
N ARG A 67 6.28 -10.12 9.83
CA ARG A 67 4.93 -10.68 9.94
C ARG A 67 4.68 -11.82 8.98
N ILE A 68 5.49 -11.94 7.94
CA ILE A 68 5.47 -13.08 7.03
C ILE A 68 6.58 -14.04 7.47
N SER A 69 6.19 -15.28 7.76
CA SER A 69 7.11 -16.39 8.04
C SER A 69 7.70 -16.95 6.75
#